data_AF-A0A920MDJ0-F1
#
_entry.id   AF-A0A920MDJ0-F1
#
_cell.length_a   1.000
_cell.length_b   1.000
_cell.length_c   1.000
_cell.angle_alpha   90.00
_cell.angle_beta   90.00
_cell.angle_gamma   90.00
#
_symmetry.space_group_name_H-M   'P 1'
#
loop_
_entity.id
_entity.type
_entity.pdbx_description
1 polymer ?
#
loop_
_entity_poly.entity_id
_entity_poly.type
_entity_poly.pdbx_seq_one_letter_code
_entity_poly.pdbx_strand_id
1 'polypeptide(L)' 'MVGAAVGVGDGSEERVEALKSAGVDVIVVDTAHAHTEGVINQVKSIKKMHSDLEVIAGNIATGEAAKALVEAEQMQLKSE' A
#
# COMPACT_ATOMS: atom_id res chain seq x y z
N MET A 1 1.62 -7.57 17.35
CA MET A 1 1.85 -6.76 16.15
C MET A 1 2.75 -7.54 15.21
N VAL A 2 2.25 -7.90 14.02
CA VAL A 2 2.94 -8.64 12.97
C VAL A 2 2.70 -7.91 11.64
N GLY A 3 3.76 -7.73 10.86
CA GLY A 3 3.70 -7.13 9.53
C GLY A 3 4.26 -8.05 8.46
N ALA A 4 3.85 -7.83 7.22
CA ALA A 4 4.37 -8.56 6.07
C ALA A 4 4.64 -7.62 4.90
N ALA A 5 5.71 -7.92 4.15
CA ALA A 5 6.07 -7.16 2.96
C ALA A 5 5.49 -7.79 1.69
N VAL A 6 5.08 -6.93 0.76
CA VAL A 6 4.64 -7.27 -0.59
C VAL A 6 5.36 -6.39 -1.60
N GLY A 7 5.62 -6.93 -2.78
CA GLY A 7 6.09 -6.15 -3.93
C GLY A 7 4.94 -5.52 -4.70
N VAL A 8 5.23 -5.06 -5.91
CA VAL A 8 4.25 -4.52 -6.85
C VAL A 8 4.22 -5.40 -8.11
N GLY A 9 3.03 -5.62 -8.65
CA GLY A 9 2.81 -6.42 -9.86
C GLY A 9 1.75 -7.49 -9.69
N ASP A 10 1.60 -8.31 -10.72
CA ASP A 10 0.62 -9.40 -10.78
C ASP A 10 0.78 -10.34 -9.57
N GLY A 11 -0.33 -10.69 -8.91
CA GLY A 11 -0.29 -11.53 -7.71
C GLY A 11 -0.16 -10.77 -6.38
N SER A 12 0.11 -9.45 -6.40
CA SER A 12 0.31 -8.68 -5.16
C SER A 12 -0.98 -8.54 -4.36
N GLU A 13 -2.11 -8.32 -5.03
CA GLU A 13 -3.42 -8.19 -4.38
C GLU A 13 -3.87 -9.50 -3.72
N GLU A 14 -3.74 -10.64 -4.42
CA GLU A 14 -4.06 -11.94 -3.83
C GLU A 14 -3.16 -12.27 -2.62
N ARG A 15 -1.90 -11.83 -2.67
CA ARG A 15 -0.97 -11.97 -1.55
C ARG A 15 -1.40 -11.11 -0.35
N VAL A 16 -1.83 -9.87 -0.59
CA VAL A 16 -2.35 -8.99 0.47
C VAL A 16 -3.59 -9.59 1.12
N GLU A 17 -4.54 -10.10 0.33
CA GLU A 17 -5.74 -10.77 0.83
C GLU A 17 -5.41 -11.97 1.72
N ALA A 18 -4.48 -12.82 1.26
CA ALA A 18 -4.04 -13.99 2.02
C ALA A 18 -3.37 -13.60 3.35
N LEU A 19 -2.56 -12.55 3.35
CA LEU A 19 -1.89 -12.04 4.55
C LEU A 19 -2.89 -11.40 5.53
N LYS A 20 -3.85 -10.61 5.04
CA LYS A 20 -4.92 -10.05 5.86
C LYS A 20 -5.76 -11.15 6.50
N SER A 21 -6.11 -12.18 5.74
CA SER A 21 -6.81 -13.37 6.24
C SER A 21 -6.02 -14.14 7.30
N ALA A 22 -4.68 -14.11 7.21
CA ALA A 22 -3.80 -14.67 8.23
C ALA A 22 -3.64 -13.78 9.48
N GLY A 23 -4.25 -12.59 9.50
CA GLY A 23 -4.30 -11.70 10.65
C GLY A 23 -3.10 -10.76 10.78
N VAL A 24 -2.45 -10.35 9.69
CA VAL A 24 -1.43 -9.30 9.77
C VAL A 24 -2.03 -7.96 10.17
N ASP A 25 -1.30 -7.20 10.98
CA ASP A 25 -1.71 -5.88 11.44
C ASP A 25 -1.37 -4.79 10.42
N VAL A 26 -0.30 -5.00 9.63
CA VAL A 26 0.23 -4.00 8.68
C VAL A 26 0.82 -4.68 7.44
N ILE A 27 0.64 -4.05 6.27
CA ILE A 27 1.32 -4.42 5.02
C ILE A 27 2.35 -3.37 4.65
N VAL A 28 3.54 -3.82 4.29
CA VAL A 28 4.61 -2.98 3.73
C VAL A 28 4.68 -3.20 2.22
N VAL A 29 4.37 -2.19 1.42
CA VAL A 29 4.68 -2.18 -0.02
C VAL A 29 6.15 -1.83 -0.15
N ASP A 30 6.99 -2.85 -0.26
CA ASP A 30 8.45 -2.75 -0.22
C ASP A 30 9.04 -2.80 -1.63
N THR A 31 9.62 -1.68 -2.06
CA THR A 31 10.23 -1.52 -3.38
C THR A 31 11.50 -0.68 -3.28
N ALA A 32 12.39 -0.81 -4.27
CA ALA A 32 13.58 0.04 -4.33
C ALA A 32 13.24 1.53 -4.54
N HIS A 33 12.14 1.84 -5.24
CA HIS A 33 11.73 3.21 -5.55
C HIS A 33 10.20 3.34 -5.56
N ALA A 34 9.64 3.86 -4.47
CA ALA A 34 8.19 3.97 -4.29
C ALA A 34 7.55 5.17 -4.98
N HIS A 35 8.33 6.15 -5.45
CA HIS A 35 7.78 7.30 -6.17
C HIS A 35 7.50 6.97 -7.64
N THR A 36 6.66 5.95 -7.84
CA THR A 36 6.23 5.47 -9.16
C THR A 36 4.72 5.28 -9.19
N GLU A 37 4.12 5.40 -10.37
CA GLU A 37 2.67 5.21 -10.53
C GLU A 37 2.23 3.81 -10.10
N GLY A 38 3.03 2.77 -10.39
CA GLY A 38 2.72 1.40 -10.01
C GLY A 38 2.57 1.23 -8.49
N VAL A 39 3.49 1.79 -7.71
CA VAL A 39 3.44 1.73 -6.24
C VAL A 39 2.27 2.56 -5.70
N ILE A 40 2.08 3.78 -6.22
CA ILE A 40 0.96 4.65 -5.83
C ILE A 40 -0.39 3.96 -6.09
N ASN A 41 -0.56 3.33 -7.25
CA ASN A 41 -1.77 2.62 -7.60
C ASN A 41 -1.96 1.36 -6.73
N GLN A 42 -0.88 0.65 -6.41
CA GLN A 42 -0.94 -0.50 -5.49
C GLN A 42 -1.42 -0.08 -4.10
N VAL A 43 -0.87 1.00 -3.54
CA VAL A 43 -1.30 1.53 -2.23
C VAL A 43 -2.78 1.89 -2.23
N LYS A 44 -3.24 2.61 -3.28
CA LYS A 44 -4.66 2.95 -3.44
C LYS A 44 -5.54 1.70 -3.54
N SER A 45 -5.10 0.69 -4.29
CA SER A 45 -5.85 -0.56 -4.44
C SER A 45 -5.99 -1.30 -3.11
N ILE A 46 -4.89 -1.44 -2.36
CA ILE A 46 -4.90 -2.09 -1.04
C ILE A 46 -5.85 -1.36 -0.10
N LYS A 47 -5.78 -0.03 0.00
CA LYS A 47 -6.68 0.76 0.86
C LYS A 47 -8.15 0.70 0.40
N LYS A 48 -8.41 0.50 -0.90
CA LYS A 48 -9.75 0.30 -1.44
C LYS A 48 -10.34 -1.07 -1.07
N MET A 49 -9.53 -2.13 -1.11
CA MET A 49 -9.96 -3.48 -0.74
C MET A 49 -10.08 -3.66 0.77
N HIS A 50 -9.14 -3.07 1.53
CA HIS A 50 -9.02 -3.19 2.98
C HIS A 50 -8.78 -1.83 3.61
N SER A 51 -9.85 -1.06 3.79
CA SER A 51 -9.76 0.30 4.35
C SER A 51 -9.26 0.33 5.79
N ASP A 52 -9.46 -0.77 6.52
CA ASP A 52 -9.03 -1.00 7.91
C ASP A 52 -7.59 -1.51 8.04
N LEU A 53 -6.95 -1.89 6.93
CA LEU A 53 -5.57 -2.38 6.95
C LEU A 53 -4.58 -1.20 6.90
N GLU A 54 -3.64 -1.19 7.83
CA GLU A 54 -2.52 -0.25 7.85
C GLU A 54 -1.54 -0.59 6.72
N VAL A 55 -1.07 0.45 6.02
CA VAL A 55 -0.16 0.31 4.88
C VAL A 55 1.05 1.21 5.12
N ILE A 56 2.23 0.69 4.82
CA ILE A 56 3.48 1.44 4.77
C ILE A 56 4.03 1.27 3.37
N ALA A 57 4.30 2.37 2.66
CA ALA A 57 4.86 2.32 1.31
C ALA A 57 6.29 2.89 1.28
N GLY A 58 7.20 2.16 0.63
CA GLY A 58 8.60 2.53 0.55
C GLY A 58 9.34 1.84 -0.60
N ASN A 59 10.55 2.27 -0.94
CA ASN A 59 11.36 3.29 -0.26
C ASN A 59 11.35 4.64 -1.00
N ILE A 60 11.45 5.73 -0.22
CA ILE A 60 11.48 7.11 -0.70
C ILE A 60 12.67 7.87 -0.09
N ALA A 61 13.09 8.95 -0.77
CA ALA A 61 14.19 9.80 -0.29
C ALA A 61 13.94 11.30 -0.50
N THR A 62 12.72 11.70 -0.90
CA THR A 62 12.37 13.10 -1.13
C THR A 62 11.03 13.46 -0.48
N GLY A 63 10.84 14.75 -0.20
CA GLY A 63 9.59 15.24 0.39
C GLY A 63 8.40 15.12 -0.57
N GLU A 64 8.63 15.24 -1.87
CA GLU A 64 7.61 15.07 -2.92
C GLU A 64 7.11 13.63 -2.94
N ALA A 65 8.02 12.66 -2.85
CA ALA A 65 7.67 11.25 -2.78
C ALA A 65 6.86 10.92 -1.52
N ALA A 66 7.23 11.51 -0.37
CA ALA A 66 6.46 11.37 0.87
C ALA A 66 5.03 11.91 0.72
N LYS A 67 4.87 13.11 0.15
CA LYS A 67 3.55 13.70 -0.11
C LYS A 67 2.71 12.82 -1.04
N ALA A 68 3.31 12.33 -2.13
CA ALA A 68 2.62 11.48 -3.10
C ALA A 68 2.07 10.18 -2.46
N LEU A 69 2.83 9.55 -1.57
CA LEU A 69 2.38 8.34 -0.87
C LEU A 69 1.29 8.63 0.17
N VAL A 70 1.42 9.71 0.95
CA VAL A 70 0.37 10.11 1.92
C VAL A 70 -0.93 10.46 1.19
N GLU A 71 -0.87 11.17 0.07
CA GLU A 71 -2.05 11.47 -0.75
C GLU A 71 -2.69 10.19 -1.32
N ALA A 72 -1.89 9.20 -1.69
CA ALA A 72 -2.37 7.91 -2.15
C ALA A 72 -3.11 7.13 -1.05
N GLU A 73 -2.61 7.16 0.19
CA GLU A 73 -3.25 6.50 1.35
C GLU A 73 -4.56 7.18 1.76
N GLN A 74 -4.62 8.51 1.68
CA GLN A 74 -5.78 9.31 2.14
C GLN A 74 -6.91 9.39 1.10
N MET A 75 -6.72 8.89 -0.13
CA MET A 75 -7.76 8.85 -1.16
C MET A 75 -8.86 7.84 -0.81
N GLN A 76 -9.77 8.22 0.10
CA GLN A 76 -11.11 7.64 0.18
C GLN A 76 -11.98 8.24 -0.92
N LEU A 77 -12.53 7.39 -1.79
CA LEU A 77 -13.54 7.79 -2.74
C LEU A 77 -14.70 8.45 -1.98
N LYS A 78 -14.96 9.74 -2.27
CA LYS A 78 -16.25 10.34 -1.92
C LYS A 78 -17.32 9.57 -2.68
N SER A 79 -18.11 8.77 -1.98
CA SER A 79 -19.37 8.27 -2.51
C SER A 79 -20.30 9.47 -2.71
N GLU A 80 -20.70 9.72 -3.96
CA GLU A 80 -21.98 10.39 -4.24
C GLU A 80 -23.14 9.48 -3.87
#